data_AF-A0A9X3LVK6-F1
#
_entry.id   AF-A0A9X3LVK6-F1
#
_cell.length_a   1.000
_cell.length_b   1.000
_cell.length_c   1.000
_cell.angle_alpha   90.00
_cell.angle_beta   90.00
_cell.angle_gamma   90.00
#
_symmetry.space_group_name_H-M   'P 1'
#
loop_
_entity.id
_entity.type
_entity.pdbx_description
1 polymer ?
#
loop_
_entity_poly.entity_id
_entity_poly.type
_entity_poly.pdbx_seq_one_letter_code
_entity_poly.pdbx_strand_id
1 'polypeptide(L)'
;MPVGKVKWFDADKGFGFASNPGDEDVYIGKNVLPEGVDELFPGQRIEFDFAAGRRGPQALRVKVLDEPRRRPVNRRKPAELSSMLADVMSMLETQVQPALDAGRYPERKEGRQIAEILRAVAKELDA
;
A
#
# COMPACT_ATOMS: atom_id res chain seq x y z
N MET A 1 1.23 -9.65 27.85
CA MET A 1 1.19 -8.72 26.70
C MET A 1 0.26 -9.33 25.65
N PRO A 2 -0.96 -8.79 25.43
CA PRO A 2 -1.79 -9.18 24.30
C PRO A 2 -1.20 -8.73 22.95
N VAL A 3 -1.66 -9.38 21.89
CA VAL A 3 -1.42 -8.96 20.50
C VAL A 3 -2.73 -8.49 19.90
N GLY A 4 -2.73 -7.28 19.35
CA GLY A 4 -3.88 -6.66 18.73
C GLY A 4 -3.57 -6.11 17.35
N LYS A 5 -4.60 -5.56 16.69
CA LYS A 5 -4.47 -4.84 15.43
C LYS A 5 -4.82 -3.37 15.65
N VAL A 6 -4.01 -2.48 15.10
CA VAL A 6 -4.29 -1.04 15.08
C VAL A 6 -5.59 -0.83 14.29
N LYS A 7 -6.60 -0.21 14.91
CA LYS A 7 -7.83 0.17 14.20
C LYS A 7 -7.60 1.44 13.41
N TRP A 8 -7.00 2.43 14.06
CA TRP A 8 -6.60 3.69 13.45
C TRP A 8 -5.57 4.40 14.33
N PHE A 9 -4.79 5.27 13.72
CA PHE A 9 -3.87 6.17 14.40
C PHE A 9 -3.79 7.48 13.62
N ASP A 10 -3.87 8.60 14.32
CA ASP A 10 -3.75 9.94 13.76
C ASP A 10 -2.36 10.47 14.15
N ALA A 11 -1.44 10.50 13.19
CA ALA A 11 -0.06 10.92 13.42
C ALA A 11 0.06 12.40 13.80
N ASP A 12 -0.80 13.26 13.22
CA ASP A 12 -0.83 14.69 13.50
C ASP A 12 -1.27 14.96 14.95
N LYS A 13 -2.30 14.24 15.42
CA LYS A 13 -2.77 14.34 16.81
C LYS A 13 -1.94 13.49 17.78
N GLY A 14 -1.18 12.53 17.28
CA GLY A 14 -0.30 11.65 18.06
C GLY A 14 -1.02 10.63 18.91
N PHE A 15 -2.19 10.13 18.48
CA PHE A 15 -2.90 9.06 19.20
C PHE A 15 -3.76 8.19 18.28
N GLY A 16 -4.12 7.01 18.77
CA GLY A 16 -4.98 6.05 18.07
C GLY A 16 -5.52 4.97 18.99
N PHE A 17 -6.09 3.93 18.38
CA PHE A 17 -6.66 2.79 19.09
C PHE A 17 -6.28 1.48 18.41
N ALA A 18 -6.10 0.43 19.20
CA ALA A 18 -5.94 -0.95 18.73
C ALA A 18 -6.96 -1.87 19.39
N SER A 19 -7.32 -2.93 18.66
CA SER A 19 -8.20 -3.97 19.17
C SER A 19 -7.50 -4.77 20.26
N ASN A 20 -8.16 -4.98 21.40
CA ASN A 20 -7.75 -5.98 22.39
C ASN A 20 -8.56 -7.26 22.17
N PRO A 21 -7.95 -8.45 21.96
CA PRO A 21 -8.72 -9.67 21.77
C PRO A 21 -9.64 -9.99 22.96
N GLY A 22 -10.95 -9.79 22.77
CA GLY A 22 -11.98 -10.12 23.75
C GLY A 22 -12.26 -9.04 24.81
N ASP A 23 -11.75 -7.82 24.62
CA ASP A 23 -11.89 -6.72 25.57
C ASP A 23 -12.10 -5.38 24.83
N GLU A 24 -12.24 -4.27 25.56
CA GLU A 24 -12.33 -2.93 25.00
C GLU A 24 -11.07 -2.52 24.23
N ASP A 25 -11.24 -1.60 23.27
CA ASP A 25 -10.12 -1.07 22.49
C ASP A 25 -9.12 -0.33 23.38
N VAL A 26 -7.84 -0.54 23.11
CA VAL A 26 -6.76 0.07 23.87
C VAL A 26 -6.34 1.37 23.20
N TYR A 27 -6.34 2.45 23.99
CA TYR A 27 -5.80 3.76 23.60
C TYR A 27 -4.28 3.70 23.46
N ILE A 28 -3.76 4.24 22.36
CA ILE A 28 -2.32 4.31 22.08
C ILE A 28 -1.92 5.78 21.89
N GLY A 29 -0.99 6.26 22.71
CA GLY A 29 -0.38 7.58 22.53
C GLY A 29 0.97 7.49 21.82
N LYS A 30 1.38 8.57 21.14
CA LYS A 30 2.70 8.65 20.49
C LYS A 30 3.88 8.40 21.43
N ASN A 31 3.69 8.68 22.73
CA ASN A 31 4.71 8.53 23.77
C ASN A 31 5.05 7.07 24.11
N VAL A 32 4.22 6.11 23.69
CA VAL A 32 4.45 4.67 23.94
C VAL A 32 4.91 3.92 22.69
N LEU A 33 5.11 4.64 21.58
CA LEU A 33 5.62 4.07 20.33
C LEU A 33 7.10 3.70 20.49
N PRO A 34 7.57 2.65 19.78
CA PRO A 34 8.98 2.32 19.69
C PRO A 34 9.81 3.49 19.12
N GLU A 35 11.10 3.49 19.44
CA GLU A 35 12.04 4.44 18.86
C GLU A 35 12.07 4.33 17.31
N GLY A 36 12.00 5.48 16.63
CA GLY A 36 11.94 5.55 15.16
C GLY A 36 10.58 5.24 14.54
N VAL A 37 9.53 5.06 15.34
CA VAL A 37 8.15 4.87 14.88
C VAL A 37 7.32 6.11 15.22
N ASP A 38 6.99 6.90 14.21
CA ASP A 38 6.19 8.12 14.38
C ASP A 38 4.68 7.90 14.11
N GLU A 39 4.33 6.80 13.44
CA GLU A 39 2.96 6.47 13.08
C GLU A 39 2.68 4.96 13.11
N LEU A 40 1.39 4.61 13.24
CA LEU A 40 0.88 3.25 13.14
C LEU A 40 -0.15 3.17 12.02
N PHE A 41 -0.20 2.03 11.34
CA PHE A 41 -1.09 1.86 10.19
C PHE A 41 -2.31 1.00 10.53
N PRO A 42 -3.51 1.30 10.00
CA PRO A 42 -4.69 0.44 10.17
C PRO A 42 -4.42 -1.00 9.76
N GLY A 43 -4.82 -1.95 10.62
CA GLY A 43 -4.61 -3.38 10.45
C GLY A 43 -3.23 -3.90 10.89
N GLN A 44 -2.28 -3.01 11.23
CA GLN A 44 -0.95 -3.40 11.67
C GLN A 44 -1.00 -4.18 12.98
N ARG A 45 -0.27 -5.30 13.06
CA ARG A 45 -0.20 -6.13 14.26
C ARG A 45 0.82 -5.55 15.23
N ILE A 46 0.38 -5.40 16.47
CA ILE A 46 1.19 -4.87 17.55
C ILE A 46 1.03 -5.73 18.80
N GLU A 47 2.11 -5.86 19.55
CA GLU A 47 2.12 -6.37 20.92
C GLU A 47 2.15 -5.16 21.85
N PHE A 48 1.36 -5.18 22.92
CA PHE A 48 1.33 -4.07 23.87
C PHE A 48 1.12 -4.52 25.30
N ASP A 49 1.61 -3.70 26.23
CA ASP A 49 1.20 -3.69 27.63
C ASP A 49 0.13 -2.63 27.81
N PHE A 50 -0.88 -2.90 28.63
CA PHE A 50 -1.94 -1.94 28.91
C PHE A 50 -2.34 -1.93 30.39
N ALA A 51 -2.91 -0.82 30.83
CA ALA A 51 -3.49 -0.67 32.16
C ALA A 51 -4.83 0.08 32.05
N ALA A 52 -5.69 -0.07 33.07
CA ALA A 52 -6.92 0.69 33.15
C ALA A 52 -6.62 2.19 33.32
N GLY A 53 -7.04 2.99 32.35
CA GLY A 53 -6.92 4.45 32.37
C GLY A 53 -8.24 5.15 32.67
N ARG A 54 -8.19 6.48 32.81
CA ARG A 54 -9.39 7.31 33.11
C ARG A 54 -10.47 7.24 32.03
N ARG A 55 -10.13 6.82 30.82
CA ARG A 55 -11.01 6.78 29.64
C ARG A 55 -11.05 5.39 28.99
N GLY A 56 -10.82 4.34 29.78
CA GLY A 56 -10.67 2.97 29.30
C GLY A 56 -9.22 2.50 29.25
N PRO A 57 -8.97 1.30 28.72
CA PRO A 57 -7.64 0.70 28.63
C PRO A 57 -6.65 1.59 27.87
N GLN A 58 -5.45 1.79 28.41
CA GLN A 58 -4.39 2.58 27.80
C GLN A 58 -3.10 1.76 27.70
N ALA A 59 -2.47 1.81 26.53
CA ALA A 59 -1.18 1.20 26.27
C ALA A 59 -0.07 1.91 27.07
N LEU A 60 0.82 1.13 27.66
CA LEU A 60 2.01 1.57 28.38
C LEU A 60 3.29 1.38 27.57
N ARG A 61 3.30 0.34 26.73
CA ARG A 61 4.39 0.01 25.81
C ARG A 61 3.80 -0.63 24.58
N VAL A 62 4.29 -0.27 23.41
CA VAL A 62 3.93 -0.88 22.13
C VAL A 62 5.18 -1.46 21.48
N LYS A 63 5.02 -2.64 20.88
CA LYS A 63 6.00 -3.26 19.99
C LYS A 63 5.30 -3.59 18.67
N VAL A 64 5.86 -3.10 17.57
CA VAL A 64 5.36 -3.40 16.23
C VAL A 64 5.82 -4.80 15.83
N LEU A 65 4.87 -5.67 15.46
CA LEU A 65 5.17 -7.06 15.08
C LEU A 65 5.29 -7.22 13.56
N ASP A 66 4.49 -6.48 12.80
CA ASP A 66 4.52 -6.50 11.35
C ASP A 66 4.96 -5.12 10.84
N GLU A 67 5.97 -5.09 9.97
CA GLU A 67 6.27 -3.88 9.19
C GLU A 67 5.02 -3.48 8.40
N PRO A 68 4.69 -2.18 8.37
CA PRO A 68 3.53 -1.75 7.63
C PRO A 68 3.74 -2.14 6.18
N ARG A 69 2.80 -2.94 5.65
CA ARG A 69 2.64 -3.05 4.20
C ARG A 69 2.26 -1.66 3.72
N ARG A 70 3.26 -0.82 3.42
CA ARG A 70 3.06 0.42 2.69
C ARG A 70 2.28 -0.01 1.45
N ARG A 71 0.99 0.30 1.38
CA ARG A 71 0.32 0.29 0.08
C ARG A 71 1.21 1.18 -0.78
N PRO A 72 1.78 0.67 -1.87
CA PRO A 72 2.51 1.54 -2.76
C PRO A 72 1.54 2.67 -3.09
N VAL A 73 1.92 3.88 -2.67
CA VAL A 73 1.16 5.08 -3.03
C VAL A 73 1.46 5.19 -4.50
N ASN A 74 0.51 4.74 -5.31
CA ASN A 74 0.65 4.72 -6.75
C ASN A 74 1.09 6.14 -7.16
N ARG A 75 2.33 6.25 -7.66
CA ARG A 75 3.02 7.55 -7.80
C ARG A 75 2.36 8.42 -8.86
N ARG A 76 1.61 7.80 -9.77
CA ARG A 76 0.87 8.46 -10.84
C ARG A 76 -0.58 8.66 -10.47
N LYS A 77 -1.13 9.78 -10.89
CA LYS A 77 -2.57 10.02 -10.79
C LYS A 77 -3.33 9.09 -11.75
N PRO A 78 -4.57 8.67 -11.45
CA PRO A 78 -5.36 7.81 -12.34
C PRO A 78 -5.48 8.34 -13.78
N ALA A 79 -5.56 9.66 -13.95
CA ALA A 79 -5.62 10.31 -15.26
C ALA A 79 -4.35 10.09 -16.10
N GLU A 80 -3.18 10.09 -15.48
CA GLU A 80 -1.90 9.85 -16.16
C GLU A 80 -1.81 8.40 -16.65
N LEU A 81 -2.21 7.45 -15.79
CA LEU A 81 -2.28 6.04 -16.15
C LEU A 81 -3.29 5.79 -17.29
N SER A 82 -4.45 6.45 -17.23
CA SER A 82 -5.44 6.41 -18.31
C SER A 82 -4.88 6.92 -19.64
N SER A 83 -4.12 8.01 -19.63
CA SER A 83 -3.46 8.53 -20.83
C SER A 83 -2.45 7.53 -21.38
N MET A 84 -1.60 6.95 -20.52
CA MET A 84 -0.60 5.96 -20.94
C MET A 84 -1.25 4.72 -21.56
N LEU A 85 -2.37 4.26 -21.01
CA LEU A 85 -3.13 3.14 -21.58
C LEU A 85 -3.68 3.47 -22.96
N ALA A 86 -4.22 4.68 -23.15
CA ALA A 86 -4.72 5.13 -24.45
C ALA A 86 -3.59 5.21 -25.50
N ASP A 87 -2.41 5.70 -25.10
CA ASP A 87 -1.22 5.74 -25.96
C ASP A 87 -0.76 4.33 -26.34
N VAL A 88 -0.73 3.39 -25.38
CA VAL A 88 -0.39 1.98 -25.65
C VAL A 88 -1.40 1.32 -26.57
N MET A 89 -2.70 1.51 -26.37
CA MET A 89 -3.73 0.98 -27.28
C MET A 89 -3.53 1.51 -28.68
N SER A 90 -3.36 2.82 -28.84
CA SER A 90 -3.11 3.47 -30.14
C SER A 90 -1.83 2.94 -30.80
N MET A 91 -0.77 2.72 -30.03
CA MET A 91 0.48 2.12 -30.52
C MET A 91 0.28 0.67 -30.98
N LEU A 92 -0.46 -0.15 -30.23
CA LEU A 92 -0.74 -1.53 -30.61
C LEU A 92 -1.58 -1.60 -31.89
N GLU A 93 -2.62 -0.77 -31.99
CA GLU A 93 -3.48 -0.67 -33.16
C GLU A 93 -2.70 -0.24 -34.41
N THR A 94 -1.76 0.68 -34.27
CA THR A 94 -1.01 1.23 -35.41
C THR A 94 0.21 0.38 -35.80
N GLN A 95 0.91 -0.22 -34.85
CA GLN A 95 2.19 -0.89 -35.09
C GLN A 95 2.12 -2.42 -35.05
N VAL A 96 1.16 -2.98 -34.30
CA VAL A 96 1.08 -4.44 -34.08
C VAL A 96 -0.06 -5.06 -34.89
N GLN A 97 -1.25 -4.48 -34.79
CA GLN A 97 -2.46 -5.04 -35.39
C GLN A 97 -2.34 -5.29 -36.90
N PRO A 98 -1.78 -4.37 -37.72
CA PRO A 98 -1.70 -4.58 -39.17
C PRO A 98 -0.82 -5.77 -39.57
N ALA A 99 0.26 -6.03 -38.82
CA ALA A 99 1.12 -7.18 -39.05
C ALA A 99 0.38 -8.48 -38.74
N LEU A 100 -0.31 -8.52 -37.60
CA LEU A 100 -1.09 -9.67 -37.15
C LEU A 100 -2.26 -9.98 -38.09
N ASP A 101 -2.99 -8.96 -38.54
CA ASP A 101 -4.08 -9.09 -39.50
C ASP A 101 -3.57 -9.65 -40.84
N ALA A 102 -2.33 -9.32 -41.21
CA ALA A 102 -1.64 -9.88 -42.36
C ALA A 102 -1.05 -11.29 -42.11
N GLY A 103 -1.32 -11.92 -40.96
CA GLY A 103 -0.83 -13.25 -40.60
C GLY A 103 0.67 -13.30 -40.27
N ARG A 104 1.28 -12.15 -39.92
CA ARG A 104 2.70 -12.02 -39.62
C ARG A 104 2.91 -11.43 -38.24
N TYR A 105 4.09 -11.63 -37.68
CA TYR A 105 4.49 -10.97 -36.44
C TYR A 105 5.28 -9.69 -36.76
N PRO A 106 5.24 -8.66 -35.89
CA PRO A 106 6.15 -7.52 -35.97
C PRO A 106 7.61 -7.95 -35.98
N GLU A 107 8.50 -7.11 -36.53
CA GLU A 107 9.92 -7.42 -36.55
C GLU A 107 10.48 -7.61 -35.13
N ARG A 108 11.50 -8.46 -34.97
CA ARG A 108 12.07 -8.78 -33.64
C ARG A 108 12.45 -7.55 -32.82
N LYS A 109 13.00 -6.53 -33.47
CA LYS A 109 13.42 -5.30 -32.79
C LYS A 109 12.21 -4.50 -32.30
N GLU A 110 11.21 -4.31 -33.17
CA GLU A 110 9.97 -3.59 -32.85
C GLU A 110 9.17 -4.34 -31.78
N GLY A 111 8.97 -5.64 -31.95
CA GLY A 111 8.28 -6.48 -30.98
C GLY A 111 8.93 -6.46 -29.59
N ARG A 112 10.27 -6.40 -29.52
CA ARG A 112 10.98 -6.24 -28.25
C ARG A 112 10.70 -4.90 -27.59
N GLN A 113 10.73 -3.81 -28.36
CA GLN A 113 10.43 -2.47 -27.86
C GLN A 113 8.98 -2.37 -27.35
N ILE A 114 8.01 -2.89 -28.11
CA ILE A 114 6.60 -2.95 -27.70
C ILE A 114 6.45 -3.76 -26.40
N ALA A 115 7.11 -4.91 -26.29
CA ALA A 115 7.08 -5.72 -25.09
C ALA A 115 7.68 -5.01 -23.86
N GLU A 116 8.74 -4.21 -24.04
CA GLU A 116 9.30 -3.40 -22.96
C GLU A 116 8.32 -2.32 -22.48
N ILE A 117 7.63 -1.65 -23.40
CA ILE A 117 6.58 -0.66 -23.08
C ILE A 117 5.42 -1.33 -22.32
N LEU A 118 4.91 -2.47 -22.80
CA LEU A 118 3.84 -3.20 -22.14
C LEU A 118 4.21 -3.64 -20.71
N ARG A 119 5.44 -4.11 -20.51
CA ARG A 119 5.94 -4.45 -19.17
C ARG A 119 6.06 -3.24 -18.27
N ALA A 120 6.45 -2.08 -18.81
CA ALA A 120 6.50 -0.85 -18.04
C ALA A 120 5.10 -0.43 -17.56
N VAL A 121 4.10 -0.49 -18.45
CA VAL A 121 2.70 -0.20 -18.06
C VAL A 121 2.15 -1.22 -17.07
N ALA A 122 2.47 -2.51 -17.23
CA ALA A 122 2.08 -3.54 -16.26
C ALA A 122 2.64 -3.24 -14.85
N LYS A 123 3.91 -2.83 -14.76
CA LYS A 123 4.51 -2.43 -13.48
C LYS A 123 3.82 -1.23 -12.83
N GLU A 124 3.34 -0.28 -13.62
CA GLU A 124 2.59 0.89 -13.11
C GLU A 124 1.18 0.50 -12.63
N LEU A 125 0.57 -0.55 -13.22
CA LEU A 125 -0.70 -1.10 -12.78
C LEU A 125 -0.59 -1.94 -11.49
N ASP A 126 0.54 -2.63 -11.30
CA ASP A 126 0.84 -3.42 -10.11
C ASP A 126 1.25 -2.56 -8.89
N ALA A 127 1.59 -1.29 -9.13
CA ALA A 127 2.02 -0.31 -8.11
C ALA A 127 0.85 0.39 -7.41
#